data_AF-A0A1G7FEB0-F1
#
_entry.id   AF-A0A1G7FEB0-F1
#
_cell.length_a   1.000
_cell.length_b   1.000
_cell.length_c   1.000
_cell.angle_alpha   90.00
_cell.angle_beta   90.00
_cell.angle_gamma   90.00
#
_symmetry.space_group_name_H-M   'P 1'
#
loop_
_entity.id
_entity.type
_entity.pdbx_description
1 polymer ?
#
loop_
_entity_poly.entity_id
_entity_poly.type
_entity_poly.pdbx_seq_one_letter_code
_entity_poly.pdbx_strand_id
1 'polypeptide(L)'
;MKPTSPWYFEEYLRQSWKDGIRIGSTLFRLIQERGYEGSQSHLQRLLAVWRRTEKQTMGPALEHQIPEPVQDPETGHAISPVIAAALCIKPRGKLTPDQAQKVDALKIGAPSFGTMRSLAMRFNGILRGRQADPLPAWIDDAIETDLTPIVRFARSLNRDFETVKNAIEMP
;
A
#
# COMPACT_ATOMS: atom_id res chain seq x y z
N MET A 1 23.78 21.13 -2.98
CA MET A 1 22.43 20.73 -2.51
C MET A 1 22.45 20.64 -0.99
N LYS A 2 21.33 20.91 -0.30
CA LYS A 2 21.24 20.83 1.16
C LYS A 2 20.96 19.38 1.62
N PRO A 3 21.41 18.97 2.82
CA PRO A 3 21.12 17.64 3.39
C PRO A 3 19.62 17.40 3.67
N THR A 4 18.78 18.43 3.55
CA THR A 4 17.32 18.33 3.63
C THR A 4 16.64 17.89 2.33
N SER A 5 17.38 17.81 1.22
CA SER A 5 16.87 17.36 -0.07
C SER A 5 17.25 15.89 -0.33
N PRO A 6 16.30 14.99 -0.62
CA PRO A 6 16.60 13.60 -0.97
C PRO A 6 17.58 13.46 -2.15
N TRP A 7 17.57 14.44 -3.05
CA TRP A 7 18.48 14.51 -4.20
C TRP A 7 19.96 14.60 -3.80
N TYR A 8 20.28 15.10 -2.61
CA TYR A 8 21.66 15.08 -2.09
C TYR A 8 22.18 13.65 -1.91
N PHE A 9 21.29 12.70 -1.62
CA PHE A 9 21.59 11.28 -1.43
C PHE A 9 21.22 10.43 -2.66
N GLU A 10 20.99 11.06 -3.82
CA GLU A 10 20.46 10.39 -5.02
C GLU A 10 21.29 9.17 -5.43
N GLU A 11 22.61 9.30 -5.51
CA GLU A 11 23.48 8.19 -5.95
C GLU A 11 23.34 6.97 -5.04
N TYR A 12 23.34 7.21 -3.73
CA TYR A 12 23.20 6.16 -2.74
C TYR A 12 21.80 5.52 -2.75
N LEU A 13 20.75 6.34 -2.91
CA LEU A 13 19.39 5.86 -3.07
C LEU A 13 19.23 5.05 -4.36
N ARG A 14 19.86 5.46 -5.47
CA ARG A 14 19.85 4.71 -6.75
C ARG A 14 20.56 3.38 -6.62
N GLN A 15 21.70 3.33 -5.93
CA GLN A 15 22.41 2.08 -5.67
C GLN A 15 21.53 1.14 -4.83
N SER A 16 21.00 1.63 -3.70
CA SER A 16 20.10 0.83 -2.84
C SER A 16 18.85 0.36 -3.59
N TRP A 17 18.33 1.17 -4.51
CA TRP A 17 17.20 0.85 -5.36
C TRP A 17 17.50 -0.27 -6.36
N LYS A 18 18.71 -0.27 -6.95
CA LYS A 18 19.23 -1.35 -7.81
C LYS A 18 19.47 -2.64 -7.03
N ASP A 19 19.93 -2.51 -5.78
CA ASP A 19 20.16 -3.64 -4.87
C ASP A 19 18.85 -4.25 -4.33
N GLY A 20 17.69 -3.75 -4.77
CA GLY A 20 16.37 -4.30 -4.47
C GLY A 20 15.69 -3.69 -3.24
N ILE A 21 16.30 -2.70 -2.57
CA ILE A 21 15.67 -2.00 -1.45
C ILE A 21 14.65 -1.00 -2.00
N ARG A 22 13.39 -1.44 -2.07
CA ARG A 22 12.26 -0.64 -2.58
C ARG A 22 11.40 0.01 -1.49
N ILE A 23 11.57 -0.44 -0.25
CA ILE A 23 10.78 0.05 0.89
C ILE A 23 11.28 1.46 1.26
N GLY A 24 10.41 2.46 1.08
CA GLY A 24 10.78 3.86 1.28
C GLY A 24 11.11 4.21 2.73
N SER A 25 10.46 3.57 3.71
CA SER A 25 10.86 3.68 5.13
C SER A 25 12.26 3.14 5.42
N THR A 26 12.64 2.03 4.79
CA THR A 26 14.02 1.49 4.88
C THR A 26 15.01 2.46 4.24
N LEU A 27 14.72 2.97 3.05
CA LEU A 27 15.57 3.96 2.37
C LEU A 27 15.70 5.26 3.18
N PHE A 28 14.62 5.70 3.84
CA PHE A 28 14.62 6.88 4.71
C PHE A 28 15.59 6.70 5.88
N ARG A 29 15.51 5.57 6.60
CA ARG A 29 16.43 5.27 7.71
C ARG A 29 17.90 5.26 7.26
N LEU A 30 18.18 4.65 6.11
CA LEU A 30 19.52 4.57 5.55
C LEU A 30 20.13 5.94 5.22
N ILE A 31 19.33 6.90 4.74
CA ILE A 31 19.81 8.26 4.47
C ILE A 31 19.84 9.13 5.72
N GLN A 32 18.95 8.89 6.69
CA GLN A 32 19.00 9.58 7.99
C GLN A 32 20.30 9.28 8.75
N GLU A 33 20.74 8.02 8.76
CA GLU A 33 22.04 7.62 9.33
C GLU A 33 23.23 8.29 8.65
N ARG A 34 23.04 8.82 7.42
CA ARG A 34 24.03 9.56 6.64
C ARG A 34 23.87 11.08 6.71
N GLY A 35 22.99 11.58 7.59
CA GLY A 35 22.78 13.01 7.82
C GLY A 35 21.64 13.63 6.99
N TYR A 36 20.68 12.85 6.51
CA TYR A 36 19.46 13.40 5.91
C TYR A 36 18.59 14.07 6.98
N GLU A 37 18.37 15.37 6.83
CA GLU A 37 17.57 16.20 7.73
C GLU A 37 16.18 16.53 7.16
N GLY A 38 15.85 15.99 5.98
CA GLY A 38 14.57 16.25 5.33
C GLY A 38 13.46 15.33 5.81
N SER A 39 12.23 15.62 5.37
CA SER A 39 11.08 14.79 5.72
C SER A 39 11.02 13.50 4.90
N GLN A 40 10.39 12.47 5.46
CA GLN A 40 10.13 11.22 4.77
C GLN A 40 9.21 11.41 3.55
N SER A 41 8.23 12.31 3.64
CA SER A 41 7.32 12.66 2.53
C SER A 41 8.07 13.20 1.32
N HIS A 42 9.14 13.97 1.54
CA HIS A 42 10.02 14.45 0.46
C HIS A 42 10.75 13.29 -0.23
N LEU A 43 11.28 12.33 0.54
CA LEU A 43 11.88 11.12 -0.02
C LEU A 43 10.84 10.31 -0.79
N GLN A 44 9.67 10.06 -0.21
CA GLN A 44 8.60 9.29 -0.85
C GLN A 44 8.15 9.91 -2.17
N ARG A 45 8.12 11.25 -2.27
CA ARG A 45 7.82 11.94 -3.53
C ARG A 45 8.86 11.66 -4.60
N LEU A 46 10.15 11.61 -4.25
CA LEU A 46 11.22 11.20 -5.16
C LEU A 46 11.04 9.74 -5.61
N LEU A 47 10.85 8.81 -4.68
CA LEU A 47 10.68 7.39 -4.98
C LEU A 47 9.43 7.12 -5.84
N ALA A 48 8.34 7.88 -5.63
CA ALA A 48 7.13 7.80 -6.44
C ALA A 48 7.32 8.25 -7.89
N VAL A 49 8.33 9.10 -8.18
CA VAL A 49 8.73 9.41 -9.56
C VAL A 49 9.45 8.21 -10.17
N TRP A 50 10.40 7.61 -9.46
CA TRP A 50 11.18 6.47 -9.95
C TRP A 50 10.30 5.26 -10.29
N ARG A 51 9.36 4.90 -9.40
CA ARG A 51 8.39 3.80 -9.64
C ARG A 51 7.54 4.03 -10.89
N ARG A 52 7.15 5.28 -11.17
CA ARG A 52 6.37 5.60 -12.38
C ARG A 52 7.21 5.42 -13.63
N THR A 53 8.46 5.88 -13.62
CA THR A 53 9.38 5.72 -14.75
C THR A 53 9.62 4.23 -15.05
N GLU A 54 9.78 3.39 -14.03
CA GLU A 54 9.90 1.94 -14.20
C GLU A 54 8.60 1.31 -14.73
N LYS A 55 7.43 1.62 -14.14
CA LYS A 55 6.14 1.09 -14.61
C LYS A 55 5.80 1.51 -16.05
N GLN A 56 6.22 2.70 -16.48
CA GLN A 56 6.05 3.16 -17.87
C GLN A 56 6.95 2.40 -18.86
N THR A 57 8.09 1.88 -18.40
CA THR A 57 9.01 1.07 -19.19
C THR A 57 8.49 -0.37 -19.33
N MET A 58 7.72 -0.84 -18.34
CA MET A 58 7.03 -2.14 -18.31
C MET A 58 5.65 -2.13 -19.01
N GLY A 59 5.38 -1.21 -19.94
CA GLY A 59 4.17 -1.22 -20.78
C GLY A 59 2.83 -1.04 -20.03
N PRO A 60 1.73 -0.77 -20.75
CA PRO A 60 0.41 -0.71 -20.14
C PRO A 60 0.00 -2.12 -19.67
N ALA A 61 -0.14 -2.29 -18.36
CA ALA A 61 -0.68 -3.51 -17.77
C ALA A 61 -2.06 -3.84 -18.39
N LEU A 62 -2.22 -5.13 -18.70
CA LEU A 62 -3.25 -5.75 -19.52
C LEU A 62 -4.66 -5.17 -19.40
N GLU A 63 -5.31 -5.16 -20.56
CA GLU A 63 -6.75 -5.12 -20.78
C GLU A 63 -7.55 -5.84 -19.68
N HIS A 64 -8.67 -5.21 -19.33
CA HIS A 64 -9.64 -5.66 -18.35
C HIS A 64 -10.27 -7.00 -18.74
N GLN A 65 -9.58 -8.11 -18.51
CA GLN A 65 -10.23 -9.40 -18.40
C GLN A 65 -11.05 -9.34 -17.11
N ILE A 66 -12.37 -9.30 -17.24
CA ILE A 66 -13.28 -9.45 -16.09
C ILE A 66 -12.98 -10.84 -15.52
N PRO A 67 -12.40 -10.96 -14.32
CA PRO A 67 -12.12 -12.26 -13.74
C PRO A 67 -13.44 -13.02 -13.56
N GLU A 68 -13.42 -14.32 -13.77
CA GLU A 68 -14.60 -15.14 -13.47
C GLU A 68 -15.07 -14.89 -12.03
N PRO A 69 -16.38 -14.76 -11.79
CA PRO A 69 -16.90 -14.50 -10.46
C PRO A 69 -16.50 -15.63 -9.51
N VAL A 70 -15.84 -15.29 -8.40
CA VAL A 70 -15.51 -16.28 -7.37
C VAL A 70 -16.79 -16.83 -6.76
N GLN A 71 -16.90 -18.16 -6.70
CA GLN A 71 -18.07 -18.84 -6.16
C GLN A 71 -17.98 -19.03 -4.64
N ASP A 72 -19.14 -18.98 -4.00
CA ASP A 72 -19.36 -19.32 -2.61
C ASP A 72 -19.23 -20.85 -2.44
N PRO A 73 -18.31 -21.37 -1.61
CA PRO A 73 -18.13 -22.80 -1.45
C PRO A 73 -19.34 -23.51 -0.84
N GLU A 74 -20.21 -22.81 -0.10
CA GLU A 74 -21.39 -23.41 0.52
C GLU A 74 -22.58 -23.48 -0.44
N THR A 75 -22.77 -22.44 -1.27
CA THR A 75 -23.97 -22.31 -2.11
C THR A 75 -23.71 -22.48 -3.61
N GLY A 76 -22.46 -22.47 -4.05
CA GLY A 76 -22.06 -22.51 -5.47
C GLY A 76 -22.34 -21.21 -6.25
N HIS A 77 -23.02 -20.24 -5.63
CA HIS A 77 -23.35 -18.97 -6.28
C HIS A 77 -22.17 -18.01 -6.31
N ALA A 78 -22.14 -17.10 -7.27
CA ALA A 78 -21.14 -16.04 -7.33
C ALA A 78 -21.21 -15.14 -6.07
N ILE A 79 -20.06 -14.90 -5.45
CA ILE A 79 -19.93 -13.93 -4.36
C ILE A 79 -20.07 -12.53 -4.95
N SER A 80 -21.07 -11.78 -4.51
CA SER A 80 -21.30 -10.45 -5.05
C SER A 80 -20.18 -9.47 -4.69
N PRO A 81 -19.87 -8.48 -5.55
CA PRO A 81 -18.85 -7.46 -5.27
C PRO A 81 -19.09 -6.68 -3.97
N VAL A 82 -20.35 -6.46 -3.60
CA VAL A 82 -20.72 -5.77 -2.35
C VAL A 82 -20.36 -6.61 -1.13
N ILE A 83 -20.66 -7.92 -1.17
CA ILE A 83 -20.29 -8.85 -0.10
C ILE A 83 -18.77 -8.97 -0.02
N ALA A 84 -18.08 -9.11 -1.16
CA ALA A 84 -16.63 -9.12 -1.19
C ALA A 84 -16.05 -7.83 -0.57
N ALA A 85 -16.51 -6.64 -0.95
CA ALA A 85 -16.05 -5.39 -0.37
C ALA A 85 -16.26 -5.32 1.16
N ALA A 86 -17.43 -5.73 1.64
CA ALA A 86 -17.72 -5.79 3.08
C ALA A 86 -16.78 -6.76 3.82
N LEU A 87 -16.52 -7.94 3.26
CA LEU A 87 -15.60 -8.93 3.81
C LEU A 87 -14.14 -8.45 3.76
N CYS A 88 -13.75 -7.67 2.74
CA CYS A 88 -12.41 -7.13 2.56
C CYS A 88 -11.97 -6.29 3.77
N ILE A 89 -12.89 -5.48 4.32
CA ILE A 89 -12.61 -4.58 5.46
C ILE A 89 -12.97 -5.17 6.82
N LYS A 90 -13.68 -6.31 6.88
CA LYS A 90 -14.12 -6.92 8.14
C LYS A 90 -12.98 -7.66 8.85
N PRO A 91 -12.64 -7.38 10.13
CA PRO A 91 -11.57 -8.08 10.85
C PRO A 91 -11.84 -9.58 11.01
N ARG A 92 -10.78 -10.43 11.03
CA ARG A 92 -10.93 -11.90 11.14
C ARG A 92 -11.74 -12.33 12.36
N GLY A 93 -11.50 -11.73 13.53
CA GLY A 93 -12.24 -12.06 14.76
C GLY A 93 -13.73 -11.67 14.77
N LYS A 94 -14.23 -11.03 13.70
CA LYS A 94 -15.65 -10.70 13.53
C LYS A 94 -16.32 -11.50 12.40
N LEU A 95 -15.59 -12.37 11.72
CA LEU A 95 -16.14 -13.22 10.66
C LEU A 95 -16.91 -14.38 11.28
N THR A 96 -18.07 -14.69 10.72
CA THR A 96 -18.71 -15.99 10.95
C THR A 96 -17.92 -17.10 10.21
N PRO A 97 -18.12 -18.38 10.55
CA PRO A 97 -17.47 -19.49 9.85
C PRO A 97 -17.71 -19.46 8.32
N ASP A 98 -18.96 -19.24 7.89
CA ASP A 98 -19.32 -19.06 6.47
C ASP A 98 -18.54 -17.89 5.82
N GLN A 99 -18.52 -16.73 6.47
CA GLN A 99 -17.79 -15.57 5.96
C GLN A 99 -16.28 -15.80 5.87
N ALA A 100 -15.71 -16.60 6.78
CA ALA A 100 -14.30 -16.98 6.73
C ALA A 100 -14.01 -17.84 5.49
N GLN A 101 -14.88 -18.81 5.19
CA GLN A 101 -14.76 -19.64 3.97
C GLN A 101 -14.86 -18.78 2.70
N LYS A 102 -15.80 -17.84 2.64
CA LYS A 102 -15.89 -16.86 1.54
C LYS A 102 -14.62 -16.02 1.38
N VAL A 103 -14.04 -15.56 2.49
CA VAL A 103 -12.76 -14.82 2.47
C VAL A 103 -11.63 -15.69 1.91
N ASP A 104 -11.58 -16.97 2.28
CA ASP A 104 -10.53 -17.86 1.81
C ASP A 104 -10.73 -18.22 0.33
N ALA A 105 -11.96 -18.45 -0.13
CA ALA A 105 -12.29 -18.59 -1.55
C ALA A 105 -11.90 -17.33 -2.36
N LEU A 106 -12.23 -16.14 -1.86
CA LEU A 106 -11.86 -14.86 -2.50
C LEU A 106 -10.34 -14.65 -2.58
N LYS A 107 -9.58 -15.08 -1.58
CA LYS A 107 -8.11 -15.00 -1.63
C LYS A 107 -7.51 -15.92 -2.69
N ILE A 108 -8.11 -17.09 -2.91
CA ILE A 108 -7.66 -18.05 -3.92
C ILE A 108 -8.06 -17.58 -5.32
N GLY A 109 -9.33 -17.22 -5.51
CA GLY A 109 -9.89 -16.87 -6.82
C GLY A 109 -9.61 -15.44 -7.28
N ALA A 110 -9.25 -14.52 -6.37
CA ALA A 110 -8.96 -13.14 -6.70
C ALA A 110 -7.73 -12.62 -5.93
N PRO A 111 -6.50 -12.73 -6.48
CA PRO A 111 -5.28 -12.26 -5.81
C PRO A 111 -5.34 -10.78 -5.39
N SER A 112 -6.01 -9.94 -6.20
CA SER A 112 -6.27 -8.54 -5.87
C SER A 112 -7.05 -8.35 -4.57
N PHE A 113 -7.99 -9.24 -4.24
CA PHE A 113 -8.71 -9.25 -2.98
C PHE A 113 -7.79 -9.48 -1.79
N GLY A 114 -6.87 -10.45 -1.91
CA GLY A 114 -5.87 -10.73 -0.88
C GLY A 114 -5.02 -9.50 -0.56
N THR A 115 -4.51 -8.84 -1.60
CA THR A 115 -3.72 -7.59 -1.48
C THR A 115 -4.53 -6.46 -0.86
N MET A 116 -5.74 -6.19 -1.37
CA MET A 116 -6.63 -5.16 -0.83
C MET A 116 -6.94 -5.40 0.65
N ARG A 117 -7.25 -6.65 1.01
CA ARG A 117 -7.59 -7.02 2.38
C ARG A 117 -6.40 -6.84 3.33
N SER A 118 -5.20 -7.24 2.92
CA SER A 118 -3.98 -7.03 3.70
C SER A 118 -3.75 -5.54 3.97
N LEU A 119 -3.83 -4.71 2.93
CA LEU A 119 -3.68 -3.26 3.05
C LEU A 119 -4.77 -2.65 3.95
N ALA A 120 -6.04 -3.05 3.79
CA ALA A 120 -7.13 -2.57 4.61
C ALA A 120 -6.95 -2.93 6.10
N MET A 121 -6.51 -4.16 6.40
CA MET A 121 -6.27 -4.59 7.79
C MET A 121 -5.13 -3.80 8.43
N ARG A 122 -4.02 -3.61 7.71
CA ARG A 122 -2.87 -2.83 8.19
C ARG A 122 -3.22 -1.36 8.41
N PHE A 123 -3.95 -0.75 7.47
CA PHE A 123 -4.41 0.65 7.60
C PHE A 123 -5.33 0.84 8.81
N ASN A 124 -6.31 -0.06 8.98
CA ASN A 124 -7.17 -0.05 10.16
C ASN A 124 -6.39 -0.22 11.47
N GLY A 125 -5.31 -1.01 11.46
CA GLY A 125 -4.39 -1.15 12.58
C GLY A 125 -3.71 0.17 12.95
N ILE A 126 -3.20 0.90 11.95
CA ILE A 126 -2.58 2.23 12.12
C ILE A 126 -3.59 3.21 12.74
N LEU A 127 -4.80 3.31 12.18
CA LEU A 127 -5.84 4.23 12.67
C LEU A 127 -6.25 3.92 14.11
N ARG A 128 -6.41 2.64 14.46
CA ARG A 128 -6.80 2.24 15.82
C ARG A 128 -5.67 2.37 16.84
N GLY A 129 -4.43 2.15 16.40
CA GLY A 129 -3.25 2.26 17.25
C GLY A 129 -2.87 3.69 17.59
N ARG A 130 -3.45 4.69 16.88
CA ARG A 130 -3.13 6.13 17.03
C ARG A 130 -1.63 6.40 16.91
N GLN A 131 -0.95 5.61 16.08
CA GLN A 131 0.49 5.68 15.84
C GLN A 131 0.72 5.74 14.34
N ALA A 132 1.25 6.86 13.85
CA ALA A 132 1.46 7.07 12.42
C ALA A 132 2.77 6.48 11.90
N ASP A 133 3.67 6.01 12.77
CA ASP A 133 4.97 5.43 12.39
C ASP A 133 4.90 4.35 11.28
N PRO A 134 3.88 3.47 11.23
CA PRO A 134 3.78 2.48 10.15
C PRO A 134 3.14 3.02 8.86
N LEU A 135 2.56 4.22 8.87
CA LEU A 135 1.85 4.82 7.74
C LEU A 135 2.73 5.01 6.50
N PRO A 136 3.98 5.50 6.60
CA PRO A 136 4.86 5.62 5.44
C PRO A 136 5.12 4.28 4.74
N ALA A 137 5.43 3.23 5.51
CA ALA A 137 5.67 1.89 4.96
C ALA A 137 4.39 1.32 4.31
N TRP A 138 3.24 1.58 4.91
CA TRP A 138 1.95 1.22 4.33
C TRP A 138 1.67 1.96 3.00
N ILE A 139 1.97 3.26 2.92
CA ILE A 139 1.85 4.06 1.69
C ILE A 139 2.74 3.48 0.60
N ASP A 140 3.98 3.11 0.96
CA ASP A 140 4.93 2.53 0.01
C ASP A 140 4.40 1.24 -0.60
N ASP A 141 3.93 0.31 0.23
CA ASP A 141 3.36 -0.96 -0.24
C ASP A 141 2.11 -0.75 -1.10
N ALA A 142 1.26 0.21 -0.73
CA ALA A 142 0.04 0.53 -1.46
C ALA A 142 0.34 1.13 -2.86
N ILE A 143 1.40 1.94 -2.99
CA ILE A 143 1.83 2.52 -4.26
C ILE A 143 2.46 1.46 -5.18
N GLU A 144 3.12 0.44 -4.63
CA GLU A 144 3.71 -0.64 -5.43
C GLU A 144 2.66 -1.54 -6.08
N THR A 145 1.46 -1.62 -5.53
CA THR A 145 0.38 -2.42 -6.13
C THR A 145 0.01 -1.93 -7.53
N ASP A 146 -0.59 -2.81 -8.33
CA ASP A 146 -1.21 -2.46 -9.61
C ASP A 146 -2.69 -2.08 -9.46
N LEU A 147 -3.16 -1.93 -8.22
CA LEU A 147 -4.53 -1.61 -7.89
C LEU A 147 -4.74 -0.09 -7.96
N THR A 148 -5.08 0.40 -9.15
CA THR A 148 -5.22 1.85 -9.42
C THR A 148 -6.00 2.64 -8.35
N PRO A 149 -7.16 2.17 -7.83
CA PRO A 149 -7.86 2.88 -6.76
C PRO A 149 -7.04 3.03 -5.48
N ILE A 150 -6.32 1.98 -5.08
CA ILE A 150 -5.45 1.97 -3.89
C ILE A 150 -4.23 2.87 -4.10
N VAL A 151 -3.61 2.81 -5.27
CA VAL A 151 -2.47 3.68 -5.63
C VAL A 151 -2.89 5.15 -5.58
N ARG A 152 -4.07 5.50 -6.10
CA ARG A 152 -4.61 6.87 -6.03
C ARG A 152 -4.84 7.31 -4.58
N PHE A 153 -5.42 6.44 -3.76
CA PHE A 153 -5.65 6.71 -2.35
C PHE A 153 -4.34 6.94 -1.58
N ALA A 154 -3.36 6.05 -1.73
CA ALA A 154 -2.04 6.17 -1.08
C ALA A 154 -1.30 7.45 -1.49
N ARG A 155 -1.42 7.86 -2.76
CA ARG A 155 -0.84 9.14 -3.23
C ARG A 155 -1.51 10.35 -2.61
N SER A 156 -2.83 10.32 -2.42
CA SER A 156 -3.53 11.39 -1.70
C SER A 156 -3.07 11.46 -0.25
N LEU A 157 -3.01 10.32 0.44
CA LEU A 157 -2.49 10.27 1.81
C LEU A 157 -1.06 10.79 1.92
N ASN A 158 -0.19 10.47 0.95
CA ASN A 158 1.19 10.96 0.94
C ASN A 158 1.28 12.48 0.73
N ARG A 159 0.40 13.06 -0.09
CA ARG A 159 0.36 14.53 -0.26
C ARG A 159 -0.04 15.23 1.03
N ASP A 160 -0.98 14.65 1.75
CA ASP A 160 -1.54 15.19 2.98
C ASP A 160 -0.92 14.57 4.24
N PHE A 161 0.30 14.02 4.13
CA PHE A 161 0.90 13.15 5.15
C PHE A 161 0.92 13.78 6.54
N GLU A 162 1.38 15.03 6.67
CA GLU A 162 1.44 15.72 7.97
C GLU A 162 0.05 15.90 8.58
N THR A 163 -0.95 16.22 7.76
CA THR A 163 -2.34 16.36 8.20
C THR A 163 -2.89 15.02 8.68
N VAL A 164 -2.65 13.94 7.94
CA VAL A 164 -3.12 12.59 8.27
C VAL A 164 -2.40 12.07 9.51
N LYS A 165 -1.08 12.29 9.61
CA LYS A 165 -0.28 11.96 10.79
C LYS A 165 -0.86 12.62 12.04
N ASN A 166 -1.05 13.94 11.99
CA ASN A 166 -1.64 14.68 13.09
C ASN A 166 -3.05 14.16 13.43
N ALA A 167 -3.89 13.88 12.44
CA ALA A 167 -5.23 13.34 12.66
C ALA A 167 -5.25 11.94 13.31
N ILE A 168 -4.18 11.15 13.15
CA ILE A 168 -4.04 9.82 13.76
C ILE A 168 -3.55 9.93 15.21
N GLU A 169 -2.60 10.83 15.46
CA GLU A 169 -1.92 10.97 16.76
C GLU A 169 -2.71 11.86 17.73
N MET A 170 -3.53 12.79 17.22
CA MET A 170 -4.32 13.70 18.05
C MET A 170 -5.60 13.04 18.60
N PRO A 171 -6.05 13.40 19.83
CA PRO A 171 -7.13 12.72 20.55
C PRO A 171 -8.50 12.68 19.88
#